data_AF-A0A6M1N931-F1
#
_entry.id   AF-A0A6M1N931-F1
#
_cell.length_a   1.000
_cell.length_b   1.000
_cell.length_c   1.000
_cell.angle_alpha   90.00
_cell.angle_beta   90.00
_cell.angle_gamma   90.00
#
_symmetry.space_group_name_H-M   'P 1'
#
loop_
_entity.id
_entity.type
_entity.pdbx_description
1 polymer ?
#
loop_
_entity_poly.entity_id
_entity_poly.type
_entity_poly.pdbx_seq_one_letter_code
_entity_poly.pdbx_strand_id
1 'polypeptide(L)'
;MARKPTIMHKYQIKATFTFLFIAMVHTLFAQKKLEFTPPSDTTVTVQYKGKVKRGKANGQGKAELFAKGNKIGSYQGHWQDNDSHGKGTFIWVSGNKYEGDFVHGKRTGKGVHTWANGNKYEGNFVNGKGTGKGIYTWANGSRYEGDFVDGKGSGKGVKTWASGHKYEGDYVNGKRTGKGVYTWPSGNKYEGDYVDGERTGKGIYTWANGNKYEGDFLEGKRTGRGILISANGKKQEGYFVNGKLIKDGKGLGIDSVALLSPEALIAYDKKQQEIVRAKREEQRRASNLEFEKKRIAKIKAAQIGDRIRFKQRGKFIEQNPRPLENEKNEYTTYYSTNVIAYIERTEGDRMQIRIADVQSSLHNNPPIYKGVKMTEGSIHWINAISDKRWEVIADREQWKAPVFEAVEINPSPKKGMDAFRKWIADNYQYPAEAIKAKVKGTVTVSFVVERNGQLTDIKALTDIGYSTGKAAVNLLKQVDKWNPGLQGGRPVRVAYTLPIRLDATLQK
;
A
#
# COMPACT_ATOMS: atom_id res chain seq x y z
N MET A 1 93.10 -35.17 -22.22
CA MET A 1 92.19 -34.38 -23.08
C MET A 1 90.81 -35.01 -23.02
N ALA A 2 89.78 -34.27 -22.59
CA ALA A 2 88.40 -34.35 -23.11
C ALA A 2 87.47 -33.50 -22.22
N ARG A 3 87.00 -32.38 -22.76
CA ARG A 3 85.91 -31.57 -22.23
C ARG A 3 84.60 -32.36 -22.34
N LYS A 4 83.72 -32.29 -21.33
CA LYS A 4 82.28 -32.58 -21.51
C LYS A 4 81.49 -31.26 -21.54
N PRO A 5 80.62 -31.05 -22.55
CA PRO A 5 79.78 -29.87 -22.65
C PRO A 5 78.42 -30.04 -21.95
N THR A 6 77.90 -28.87 -21.59
CA THR A 6 76.63 -28.51 -20.96
C THR A 6 75.38 -29.10 -21.62
N ILE A 7 74.48 -29.68 -20.82
CA ILE A 7 73.09 -29.97 -21.22
C ILE A 7 72.18 -28.89 -20.62
N MET A 8 72.01 -27.79 -21.36
CA MET A 8 70.88 -26.86 -21.17
C MET A 8 70.05 -26.89 -22.44
N HIS A 9 69.08 -27.80 -22.58
CA HIS A 9 68.05 -27.68 -23.65
C HIS A 9 66.77 -28.52 -23.46
N LYS A 10 66.43 -28.98 -22.23
CA LYS A 10 65.18 -29.75 -22.00
C LYS A 10 64.06 -29.02 -21.25
N TYR A 11 64.26 -27.77 -20.80
CA TYR A 11 63.27 -27.05 -19.99
C TYR A 11 62.47 -25.97 -20.72
N GLN A 12 62.82 -25.55 -21.94
CA GLN A 12 62.07 -24.50 -22.64
C GLN A 12 60.87 -24.98 -23.48
N ILE A 13 60.77 -26.28 -23.81
CA ILE A 13 59.67 -26.78 -24.66
C ILE A 13 58.42 -27.16 -23.83
N LYS A 14 58.57 -27.47 -22.53
CA LYS A 14 57.42 -27.73 -21.65
C LYS A 14 56.69 -26.46 -21.21
N ALA A 15 57.39 -25.33 -21.10
CA ALA A 15 56.80 -24.08 -20.62
C ALA A 15 55.87 -23.42 -21.66
N THR A 16 56.18 -23.52 -22.95
CA THR A 16 55.36 -22.93 -24.03
C THR A 16 54.07 -23.70 -24.29
N PHE A 17 54.06 -25.03 -24.11
CA PHE A 17 52.84 -25.84 -24.27
C PHE A 17 51.84 -25.64 -23.12
N THR A 18 52.32 -25.46 -21.90
CA THR A 18 51.45 -25.15 -20.75
C THR A 18 50.90 -23.73 -20.82
N PHE A 19 51.64 -22.76 -21.36
CA PHE A 19 51.13 -21.41 -21.57
C PHE A 19 50.11 -21.32 -22.71
N LEU A 20 50.27 -22.07 -23.81
CA LEU A 20 49.25 -22.12 -24.86
C LEU A 20 47.95 -22.80 -24.39
N PHE A 21 48.04 -23.83 -23.54
CA PHE A 21 46.85 -24.50 -23.00
C PHE A 21 46.11 -23.63 -21.98
N ILE A 22 46.83 -22.87 -21.15
CA ILE A 22 46.23 -21.91 -20.21
C ILE A 22 45.61 -20.71 -20.94
N ALA A 23 46.22 -20.26 -22.05
CA ALA A 23 45.64 -19.23 -22.91
C ALA A 23 44.39 -19.73 -23.67
N MET A 24 44.39 -20.97 -24.18
CA MET A 24 43.22 -21.55 -24.86
C MET A 24 42.05 -21.81 -23.90
N VAL A 25 42.31 -22.21 -22.65
CA VAL A 25 41.27 -22.42 -21.63
C VAL A 25 40.74 -21.11 -21.05
N HIS A 26 41.51 -20.02 -21.06
CA HIS A 26 41.02 -18.69 -20.67
C HIS A 26 40.22 -17.96 -21.77
N THR A 27 40.16 -18.48 -23.00
CA THR A 27 39.43 -17.83 -24.10
C THR A 27 38.01 -18.38 -24.33
N LEU A 28 37.50 -19.28 -23.47
CA LEU A 28 36.23 -19.99 -23.73
C LEU A 28 35.26 -20.13 -22.53
N PHE A 29 35.37 -19.29 -21.50
CA PHE A 29 34.32 -19.18 -20.47
C PHE A 29 33.67 -17.81 -20.47
N ALA A 30 33.07 -17.43 -21.60
CA ALA A 30 31.99 -16.46 -21.55
C ALA A 30 30.89 -17.05 -20.67
N GLN A 31 30.72 -16.52 -19.44
CA GLN A 31 29.61 -16.89 -18.55
C GLN A 31 28.31 -16.89 -19.38
N LYS A 32 27.75 -18.08 -19.63
CA LYS A 32 26.53 -18.26 -20.40
C LYS A 32 25.46 -17.37 -19.79
N LYS A 33 24.93 -16.43 -20.57
CA LYS A 33 23.82 -15.57 -20.13
C LYS A 33 22.63 -16.50 -19.81
N LEU A 34 22.02 -16.31 -18.65
CA LEU A 34 20.78 -17.01 -18.30
C LEU A 34 19.63 -16.27 -18.98
N GLU A 35 18.84 -16.98 -19.77
CA GLU A 35 17.66 -16.43 -20.42
C GLU A 35 16.39 -16.98 -19.77
N PHE A 36 15.46 -16.10 -19.44
CA PHE A 36 14.18 -16.49 -18.82
C PHE A 36 13.09 -15.45 -19.05
N THR A 37 11.85 -15.87 -18.78
CA THR A 37 10.68 -14.99 -18.65
C THR A 37 10.38 -14.77 -17.16
N PRO A 38 10.32 -13.51 -16.68
CA PRO A 38 9.98 -13.23 -15.29
C PRO A 38 8.59 -13.74 -14.92
N PRO A 39 8.40 -14.37 -13.74
CA PRO A 39 7.07 -14.78 -13.27
C PRO A 39 6.10 -13.62 -13.14
N SER A 40 6.61 -12.40 -12.83
CA SER A 40 5.78 -11.21 -12.67
C SER A 40 5.35 -10.54 -13.98
N ASP A 41 6.01 -10.88 -15.11
CA ASP A 41 5.72 -10.30 -16.42
C ASP A 41 6.07 -11.30 -17.54
N THR A 42 5.05 -12.02 -18.01
CA THR A 42 5.21 -13.03 -19.06
C THR A 42 5.42 -12.46 -20.46
N THR A 43 5.32 -11.13 -20.60
CA THR A 43 5.48 -10.45 -21.89
C THR A 43 6.92 -10.05 -22.19
N VAL A 44 7.81 -10.22 -21.21
CA VAL A 44 9.21 -9.81 -21.26
C VAL A 44 10.14 -11.03 -21.19
N THR A 45 11.19 -11.01 -21.99
CA THR A 45 12.33 -11.93 -21.86
C THR A 45 13.54 -11.20 -21.30
N VAL A 46 14.32 -11.89 -20.49
CA VAL A 46 15.45 -11.31 -19.76
C VAL A 46 16.71 -12.07 -20.11
N GLN A 47 17.74 -11.35 -20.56
CA GLN A 47 19.10 -11.85 -20.68
C GLN A 47 19.90 -11.43 -19.45
N TYR A 48 20.16 -12.37 -18.56
CA TYR A 48 20.72 -12.13 -17.23
C TYR A 48 22.17 -12.58 -17.10
N LYS A 49 22.97 -11.77 -16.39
CA LYS A 49 24.31 -12.10 -15.94
C LYS A 49 24.45 -11.70 -14.46
N GLY A 50 24.61 -12.70 -13.59
CA GLY A 50 24.77 -12.48 -12.16
C GLY A 50 24.67 -13.77 -11.36
N LYS A 51 24.35 -13.64 -10.07
CA LYS A 51 24.18 -14.78 -9.17
C LYS A 51 22.95 -15.61 -9.55
N VAL A 52 23.14 -16.92 -9.65
CA VAL A 52 22.08 -17.88 -9.96
C VAL A 52 21.97 -18.85 -8.80
N LYS A 53 20.74 -19.10 -8.33
CA LYS A 53 20.41 -20.12 -7.32
C LYS A 53 19.29 -20.98 -7.88
N ARG A 54 19.49 -22.31 -7.91
CA ARG A 54 18.52 -23.29 -8.43
C ARG A 54 18.03 -22.96 -9.86
N GLY A 55 18.96 -22.60 -10.75
CA GLY A 55 18.66 -22.23 -12.14
C GLY A 55 17.93 -20.90 -12.32
N LYS A 56 17.70 -20.13 -11.25
CA LYS A 56 17.01 -18.83 -11.29
C LYS A 56 17.93 -17.68 -10.89
N ALA A 57 17.75 -16.51 -11.50
CA ALA A 57 18.40 -15.28 -11.09
C ALA A 57 18.03 -14.94 -9.64
N ASN A 58 19.05 -14.86 -8.78
CA ASN A 58 18.91 -14.71 -7.34
C ASN A 58 20.14 -13.98 -6.77
N GLY A 59 19.94 -12.87 -6.07
CA GLY A 59 21.01 -11.99 -5.59
C GLY A 59 21.41 -10.93 -6.62
N GLN A 60 22.63 -10.40 -6.51
CA GLN A 60 23.07 -9.30 -7.37
C GLN A 60 23.31 -9.75 -8.82
N GLY A 61 22.84 -8.94 -9.78
CA GLY A 61 23.08 -9.17 -11.19
C GLY A 61 22.64 -8.02 -12.10
N LYS A 62 23.03 -8.13 -13.37
CA LYS A 62 22.67 -7.22 -14.46
C LYS A 62 21.85 -7.98 -15.48
N ALA A 63 20.87 -7.34 -16.07
CA ALA A 63 20.11 -7.91 -17.18
C ALA A 63 19.70 -6.89 -18.22
N GLU A 64 19.54 -7.39 -19.43
CA GLU A 64 18.87 -6.70 -20.53
C GLU A 64 17.48 -7.30 -20.68
N LEU A 65 16.46 -6.44 -20.81
CA LEU A 65 15.06 -6.85 -20.91
C LEU A 65 14.56 -6.57 -22.32
N PHE A 66 13.80 -7.51 -22.87
CA PHE A 66 13.29 -7.46 -24.23
C PHE A 66 11.77 -7.72 -24.24
N ALA A 67 11.04 -6.99 -25.07
CA ALA A 67 9.63 -7.26 -25.33
C ALA A 67 9.44 -7.40 -26.85
N LYS A 68 8.80 -8.48 -27.29
CA LYS A 68 8.65 -8.82 -28.72
C LYS A 68 9.98 -8.76 -29.49
N GLY A 69 11.07 -9.24 -28.87
CA GLY A 69 12.42 -9.24 -29.46
C GLY A 69 13.19 -7.91 -29.38
N ASN A 70 12.54 -6.80 -29.02
CA ASN A 70 13.20 -5.49 -28.93
C ASN A 70 13.65 -5.19 -27.51
N LYS A 71 14.87 -4.68 -27.33
CA LYS A 71 15.38 -4.23 -26.03
C LYS A 71 14.50 -3.09 -25.51
N ILE A 72 13.97 -3.22 -24.29
CA ILE A 72 13.14 -2.20 -23.63
C ILE A 72 13.87 -1.50 -22.49
N GLY A 73 14.95 -2.08 -21.99
CA GLY A 73 15.78 -1.48 -20.96
C GLY A 73 16.82 -2.44 -20.39
N SER A 74 17.49 -1.98 -19.36
CA SER A 74 18.42 -2.77 -18.56
C SER A 74 18.16 -2.58 -17.08
N TYR A 75 18.27 -3.65 -16.32
CA TYR A 75 18.19 -3.63 -14.87
C TYR A 75 19.51 -4.07 -14.25
N GLN A 76 19.94 -3.38 -13.21
CA GLN A 76 21.03 -3.79 -12.35
C GLN A 76 20.59 -3.71 -10.91
N GLY A 77 20.70 -4.81 -10.18
CA GLY A 77 20.33 -4.82 -8.77
C GLY A 77 20.14 -6.23 -8.25
N HIS A 78 19.35 -6.33 -7.19
CA HIS A 78 19.05 -7.60 -6.57
C HIS A 78 17.90 -8.31 -7.32
N TRP A 79 18.00 -9.63 -7.40
CA TRP A 79 17.05 -10.51 -8.06
C TRP A 79 16.56 -11.55 -7.07
N GLN A 80 15.32 -12.01 -7.25
CA GLN A 80 14.78 -13.13 -6.52
C GLN A 80 13.88 -13.94 -7.43
N ASP A 81 14.21 -15.22 -7.60
CA ASP A 81 13.44 -16.18 -8.39
C ASP A 81 13.01 -15.64 -9.76
N ASN A 82 13.97 -15.07 -10.50
CA ASN A 82 13.79 -14.47 -11.84
C ASN A 82 13.05 -13.12 -11.87
N ASP A 83 12.65 -12.55 -10.73
CA ASP A 83 12.12 -11.20 -10.68
C ASP A 83 13.14 -10.20 -10.13
N SER A 84 13.07 -8.94 -10.57
CA SER A 84 13.78 -7.86 -9.89
C SER A 84 13.21 -7.66 -8.49
N HIS A 85 14.10 -7.53 -7.51
CA HIS A 85 13.75 -7.52 -6.09
C HIS A 85 14.72 -6.66 -5.27
N GLY A 86 14.29 -6.09 -4.14
CA GLY A 86 15.16 -5.30 -3.29
C GLY A 86 15.67 -4.04 -3.99
N LYS A 87 16.91 -3.62 -3.71
CA LYS A 87 17.48 -2.41 -4.33
C LYS A 87 17.94 -2.68 -5.76
N GLY A 88 17.63 -1.76 -6.66
CA GLY A 88 18.13 -1.80 -8.03
C GLY A 88 17.97 -0.50 -8.80
N THR A 89 18.53 -0.50 -10.01
CA THR A 89 18.46 0.55 -11.00
C THR A 89 17.89 -0.02 -12.29
N PHE A 90 16.85 0.60 -12.83
CA PHE A 90 16.30 0.30 -14.14
C PHE A 90 16.53 1.50 -15.06
N ILE A 91 17.11 1.26 -16.23
CA ILE A 91 17.29 2.26 -17.29
C ILE A 91 16.47 1.80 -18.49
N TRP A 92 15.49 2.60 -18.91
CA TRP A 92 14.71 2.34 -20.12
C TRP A 92 15.48 2.79 -21.34
N VAL A 93 15.21 2.17 -22.50
CA VAL A 93 15.77 2.63 -23.79
C VAL A 93 15.33 4.06 -24.14
N SER A 94 14.24 4.54 -23.56
CA SER A 94 13.81 5.94 -23.69
C SER A 94 14.72 6.95 -22.98
N GLY A 95 15.69 6.49 -22.18
CA GLY A 95 16.54 7.34 -21.34
C GLY A 95 15.96 7.62 -19.95
N ASN A 96 14.74 7.16 -19.65
CA ASN A 96 14.23 7.21 -18.28
C ASN A 96 15.10 6.32 -17.37
N LYS A 97 15.19 6.67 -16.10
CA LYS A 97 15.94 5.93 -15.07
C LYS A 97 15.12 5.83 -13.79
N TYR A 98 15.17 4.69 -13.12
CA TYR A 98 14.61 4.51 -11.80
C TYR A 98 15.62 3.83 -10.89
N GLU A 99 15.78 4.36 -9.68
CA GLU A 99 16.67 3.85 -8.64
C GLU A 99 15.87 3.72 -7.36
N GLY A 100 15.73 2.51 -6.83
CA GLY A 100 14.87 2.31 -5.66
C GLY A 100 14.61 0.86 -5.31
N ASP A 101 13.53 0.62 -4.56
CA ASP A 101 13.12 -0.73 -4.22
C ASP A 101 12.26 -1.37 -5.31
N PHE A 102 12.41 -2.67 -5.46
CA PHE A 102 11.64 -3.54 -6.33
C PHE A 102 11.06 -4.69 -5.51
N VAL A 103 9.85 -5.10 -5.84
CA VAL A 103 9.23 -6.34 -5.35
C VAL A 103 8.50 -6.97 -6.51
N HIS A 104 8.91 -8.18 -6.91
CA HIS A 104 8.33 -8.94 -8.02
C HIS A 104 8.20 -8.11 -9.30
N GLY A 105 9.32 -7.56 -9.78
CA GLY A 105 9.32 -6.76 -11.01
C GLY A 105 8.84 -5.31 -10.82
N LYS A 106 8.13 -5.01 -9.73
CA LYS A 106 7.44 -3.72 -9.54
C LYS A 106 8.22 -2.77 -8.66
N ARG A 107 8.38 -1.53 -9.13
CA ARG A 107 8.91 -0.42 -8.35
C ARG A 107 8.03 -0.14 -7.14
N THR A 108 8.64 -0.10 -5.96
CA THR A 108 7.96 0.06 -4.69
C THR A 108 8.85 0.77 -3.67
N GLY A 109 8.34 1.06 -2.47
CA GLY A 109 9.09 1.66 -1.38
C GLY A 109 9.73 2.99 -1.79
N LYS A 110 10.92 3.30 -1.28
CA LYS A 110 11.60 4.56 -1.62
C LYS A 110 12.32 4.42 -2.95
N GLY A 111 12.19 5.42 -3.81
CA GLY A 111 12.96 5.50 -5.05
C GLY A 111 13.02 6.88 -5.66
N VAL A 112 13.78 6.97 -6.73
CA VAL A 112 14.00 8.13 -7.57
C VAL A 112 13.68 7.73 -9.00
N HIS A 113 12.76 8.42 -9.66
CA HIS A 113 12.51 8.29 -11.08
C HIS A 113 12.98 9.56 -11.79
N THR A 114 13.90 9.42 -12.73
CA THR A 114 14.42 10.50 -13.56
C THR A 114 13.93 10.26 -14.97
N TRP A 115 13.21 11.21 -15.54
CA TRP A 115 12.77 11.15 -16.92
C TRP A 115 13.87 11.66 -17.86
N ALA A 116 13.88 11.19 -19.10
CA ALA A 116 14.85 11.62 -20.11
C ALA A 116 14.84 13.14 -20.36
N ASN A 117 13.70 13.79 -20.12
CA ASN A 117 13.55 15.24 -20.23
C ASN A 117 14.15 16.03 -19.04
N GLY A 118 14.79 15.37 -18.07
CA GLY A 118 15.39 15.99 -16.89
C GLY A 118 14.46 16.17 -15.70
N ASN A 119 13.16 15.86 -15.83
CA ASN A 119 12.28 15.83 -14.67
C ASN A 119 12.72 14.72 -13.70
N LYS A 120 12.47 14.91 -12.41
CA LYS A 120 12.83 13.95 -11.34
C LYS A 120 11.70 13.85 -10.33
N TYR A 121 11.37 12.64 -9.90
CA TYR A 121 10.49 12.38 -8.76
C TYR A 121 11.23 11.53 -7.74
N GLU A 122 11.21 11.96 -6.49
CA GLU A 122 11.84 11.29 -5.37
C GLU A 122 10.80 11.09 -4.27
N GLY A 123 10.52 9.86 -3.89
CA GLY A 123 9.43 9.58 -2.95
C GLY A 123 9.10 8.10 -2.83
N ASN A 124 7.92 7.82 -2.30
CA ASN A 124 7.45 6.45 -2.18
C ASN A 124 6.75 5.99 -3.47
N PHE A 125 6.88 4.71 -3.77
CA PHE A 125 6.26 4.05 -4.90
C PHE A 125 5.44 2.87 -4.41
N VAL A 126 4.34 2.60 -5.12
CA VAL A 126 3.61 1.34 -5.04
C VAL A 126 3.21 0.95 -6.46
N ASN A 127 3.56 -0.26 -6.86
CA ASN A 127 3.24 -0.81 -8.19
C ASN A 127 3.60 0.15 -9.34
N GLY A 128 4.76 0.81 -9.25
CA GLY A 128 5.23 1.74 -10.30
C GLY A 128 4.73 3.17 -10.18
N LYS A 129 3.81 3.49 -9.28
CA LYS A 129 3.21 4.81 -9.15
C LYS A 129 3.69 5.54 -7.90
N GLY A 130 4.00 6.83 -8.03
CA GLY A 130 4.36 7.70 -6.91
C GLY A 130 3.21 7.87 -5.92
N THR A 131 3.50 7.77 -4.63
CA THR A 131 2.51 7.80 -3.55
C THR A 131 3.03 8.40 -2.27
N GLY A 132 2.13 8.94 -1.44
CA GLY A 132 2.47 9.51 -0.14
C GLY A 132 3.39 10.72 -0.31
N LYS A 133 4.28 10.94 0.65
CA LYS A 133 5.24 12.04 0.56
C LYS A 133 6.25 11.83 -0.57
N GLY A 134 6.47 12.88 -1.34
CA GLY A 134 7.51 12.94 -2.36
C GLY A 134 7.86 14.36 -2.79
N ILE A 135 8.85 14.45 -3.67
CA ILE A 135 9.34 15.67 -4.28
C ILE A 135 9.38 15.44 -5.79
N TYR A 136 8.69 16.28 -6.55
CA TYR A 136 8.80 16.36 -7.99
C TYR A 136 9.60 17.60 -8.37
N THR A 137 10.68 17.43 -9.10
CA THR A 137 11.51 18.52 -9.65
C THR A 137 11.37 18.51 -11.16
N TRP A 138 10.99 19.65 -11.73
CA TRP A 138 10.96 19.83 -13.17
C TRP A 138 12.36 20.19 -13.68
N ALA A 139 12.65 19.88 -14.93
CA ALA A 139 13.93 20.20 -15.56
C ALA A 139 14.26 21.71 -15.53
N ASN A 140 13.25 22.57 -15.48
CA ASN A 140 13.41 24.02 -15.34
C ASN A 140 13.77 24.49 -13.91
N GLY A 141 13.93 23.59 -12.95
CA GLY A 141 14.23 23.90 -11.54
C GLY A 141 13.01 24.16 -10.66
N SER A 142 11.79 24.19 -11.22
CA SER A 142 10.57 24.21 -10.39
C SER A 142 10.50 22.94 -9.54
N ARG A 143 9.86 23.02 -8.38
CA ARG A 143 9.74 21.91 -7.42
C ARG A 143 8.36 21.86 -6.80
N TYR A 144 7.83 20.66 -6.60
CA TYR A 144 6.64 20.39 -5.80
C TYR A 144 7.00 19.38 -4.72
N GLU A 145 6.64 19.67 -3.48
CA GLU A 145 6.83 18.80 -2.32
C GLU A 145 5.50 18.63 -1.61
N GLY A 146 5.05 17.40 -1.42
CA GLY A 146 3.72 17.16 -0.86
C GLY A 146 3.28 15.72 -0.93
N ASP A 147 1.98 15.51 -0.77
CA ASP A 147 1.35 14.20 -0.93
C ASP A 147 1.13 13.87 -2.40
N PHE A 148 1.24 12.58 -2.73
CA PHE A 148 1.00 12.04 -4.06
C PHE A 148 0.02 10.87 -3.99
N VAL A 149 -0.87 10.80 -4.98
CA VAL A 149 -1.72 9.65 -5.25
C VAL A 149 -1.62 9.33 -6.74
N ASP A 150 -1.25 8.09 -7.08
CA ASP A 150 -1.06 7.65 -8.47
C ASP A 150 -0.13 8.55 -9.31
N GLY A 151 0.92 9.11 -8.69
CA GLY A 151 1.87 10.02 -9.35
C GLY A 151 1.38 11.46 -9.53
N LYS A 152 0.20 11.82 -9.03
CA LYS A 152 -0.34 13.19 -9.06
C LYS A 152 -0.26 13.83 -7.69
N GLY A 153 0.05 15.13 -7.65
CA GLY A 153 0.01 15.91 -6.40
C GLY A 153 -1.39 15.92 -5.80
N SER A 154 -1.47 15.66 -4.51
CA SER A 154 -2.70 15.40 -3.75
C SER A 154 -2.56 16.04 -2.37
N GLY A 155 -3.67 16.17 -1.64
CA GLY A 155 -3.62 16.54 -0.22
C GLY A 155 -2.94 17.90 -0.01
N LYS A 156 -1.94 17.97 0.88
CA LYS A 156 -1.18 19.20 1.11
C LYS A 156 0.12 19.18 0.31
N GLY A 157 0.48 20.30 -0.28
CA GLY A 157 1.78 20.45 -0.91
C GLY A 157 2.24 21.88 -1.10
N VAL A 158 3.52 22.03 -1.41
CA VAL A 158 4.23 23.27 -1.67
C VAL A 158 4.81 23.19 -3.08
N LYS A 159 4.40 24.10 -3.97
CA LYS A 159 5.02 24.28 -5.29
C LYS A 159 5.84 25.57 -5.29
N THR A 160 7.11 25.44 -5.61
CA THR A 160 8.03 26.55 -5.87
C THR A 160 8.35 26.56 -7.36
N TRP A 161 8.06 27.65 -8.05
CA TRP A 161 8.41 27.79 -9.46
C TRP A 161 9.82 28.34 -9.59
N ALA A 162 10.49 28.03 -10.71
CA ALA A 162 11.82 28.58 -11.02
C ALA A 162 11.85 30.12 -11.04
N SER A 163 10.72 30.75 -11.34
CA SER A 163 10.54 32.21 -11.29
C SER A 163 10.46 32.79 -9.87
N GLY A 164 10.54 31.97 -8.81
CA GLY A 164 10.45 32.41 -7.41
C GLY A 164 9.03 32.49 -6.85
N HIS A 165 8.00 32.25 -7.68
CA HIS A 165 6.64 32.12 -7.17
C HIS A 165 6.55 30.91 -6.24
N LYS A 166 5.68 30.97 -5.22
CA LYS A 166 5.44 29.86 -4.29
C LYS A 166 3.95 29.68 -4.05
N TYR A 167 3.49 28.44 -3.96
CA TYR A 167 2.14 28.08 -3.54
C TYR A 167 2.23 27.02 -2.46
N GLU A 168 1.42 27.14 -1.43
CA GLU A 168 1.28 26.18 -0.34
C GLU A 168 -0.20 25.99 -0.04
N GLY A 169 -0.73 24.79 -0.19
CA GLY A 169 -2.16 24.58 -0.03
C GLY A 169 -2.66 23.21 -0.45
N ASP A 170 -3.97 23.09 -0.66
CA ASP A 170 -4.56 21.82 -1.08
C ASP A 170 -4.35 21.55 -2.57
N TYR A 171 -4.22 20.26 -2.88
CA TYR A 171 -4.11 19.70 -4.21
C TYR A 171 -5.05 18.52 -4.38
N VAL A 172 -5.61 18.38 -5.58
CA VAL A 172 -6.37 17.21 -6.02
C VAL A 172 -5.99 16.95 -7.48
N ASN A 173 -5.58 15.72 -7.80
CA ASN A 173 -5.19 15.33 -9.16
C ASN A 173 -4.16 16.29 -9.82
N GLY A 174 -3.24 16.84 -9.02
CA GLY A 174 -2.19 17.75 -9.48
C GLY A 174 -2.60 19.21 -9.62
N LYS A 175 -3.86 19.56 -9.32
CA LYS A 175 -4.38 20.93 -9.41
C LYS A 175 -4.54 21.55 -8.03
N ARG A 176 -4.22 22.84 -7.92
CA ARG A 176 -4.47 23.63 -6.70
C ARG A 176 -5.98 23.75 -6.49
N THR A 177 -6.44 23.40 -5.30
CA THR A 177 -7.86 23.43 -4.92
C THR A 177 -7.99 23.79 -3.45
N GLY A 178 -9.21 23.96 -2.92
CA GLY A 178 -9.44 24.19 -1.50
C GLY A 178 -8.74 25.46 -1.00
N LYS A 179 -8.11 25.40 0.17
CA LYS A 179 -7.41 26.55 0.75
C LYS A 179 -5.94 26.55 0.34
N GLY A 180 -5.41 27.71 -0.01
CA GLY A 180 -4.00 27.87 -0.31
C GLY A 180 -3.48 29.28 -0.15
N VAL A 181 -2.16 29.36 -0.05
CA VAL A 181 -1.36 30.59 0.02
C VAL A 181 -0.48 30.65 -1.22
N TYR A 182 -0.58 31.74 -1.98
CA TYR A 182 0.30 32.02 -3.11
C TYR A 182 1.14 33.26 -2.81
N THR A 183 2.45 33.13 -2.94
CA THR A 183 3.42 34.21 -2.73
C THR A 183 4.09 34.52 -4.07
N TRP A 184 4.04 35.79 -4.46
CA TRP A 184 4.76 36.29 -5.64
C TRP A 184 6.18 36.69 -5.27
N PRO A 185 7.14 36.65 -6.21
CA PRO A 185 8.50 37.15 -6.00
C PRO A 185 8.55 38.61 -5.54
N SER A 186 7.55 39.40 -5.94
CA SER A 186 7.40 40.80 -5.52
C SER A 186 7.09 40.99 -4.03
N GLY A 187 6.80 39.92 -3.29
CA GLY A 187 6.32 39.99 -1.91
C GLY A 187 4.79 40.09 -1.76
N ASN A 188 4.05 40.20 -2.87
CA ASN A 188 2.60 40.08 -2.81
C ASN A 188 2.22 38.67 -2.31
N LYS A 189 1.09 38.55 -1.61
CA LYS A 189 0.57 37.29 -1.08
C LYS A 189 -0.94 37.19 -1.30
N TYR A 190 -1.45 36.01 -1.61
CA TYR A 190 -2.88 35.70 -1.63
C TYR A 190 -3.10 34.49 -0.74
N GLU A 191 -4.14 34.55 0.08
CA GLU A 191 -4.55 33.47 0.97
C GLU A 191 -6.06 33.30 0.85
N GLY A 192 -6.53 32.16 0.33
CA GLY A 192 -7.95 32.01 0.03
C GLY A 192 -8.30 30.71 -0.70
N ASP A 193 -9.50 30.70 -1.28
CA ASP A 193 -10.03 29.54 -2.00
C ASP A 193 -9.46 29.40 -3.41
N TYR A 194 -9.23 28.15 -3.79
CA TYR A 194 -8.73 27.75 -5.09
C TYR A 194 -9.61 26.69 -5.72
N VAL A 195 -9.75 26.77 -7.04
CA VAL A 195 -10.48 25.80 -7.84
C VAL A 195 -9.80 25.65 -9.20
N ASP A 196 -9.30 24.45 -9.50
CA ASP A 196 -8.52 24.12 -10.70
C ASP A 196 -7.34 25.06 -11.00
N GLY A 197 -6.66 25.55 -9.95
CA GLY A 197 -5.56 26.49 -10.13
C GLY A 197 -5.95 27.97 -10.01
N GLU A 198 -7.23 28.29 -10.11
CA GLU A 198 -7.70 29.68 -10.08
C GLU A 198 -8.13 30.11 -8.69
N ARG A 199 -7.81 31.36 -8.34
CA ARG A 199 -8.28 31.98 -7.09
C ARG A 199 -9.77 32.26 -7.22
N THR A 200 -10.55 31.88 -6.22
CA THR A 200 -11.99 32.05 -6.20
C THR A 200 -12.49 32.19 -4.76
N GLY A 201 -13.80 32.28 -4.54
CA GLY A 201 -14.41 32.30 -3.21
C GLY A 201 -13.87 33.43 -2.33
N LYS A 202 -13.68 33.15 -1.03
CA LYS A 202 -13.17 34.16 -0.09
C LYS A 202 -11.64 34.14 -0.08
N GLY A 203 -11.04 35.33 -0.08
CA GLY A 203 -9.59 35.43 0.04
C GLY A 203 -9.09 36.78 0.56
N ILE A 204 -7.82 36.77 0.95
CA ILE A 204 -7.05 37.91 1.40
C ILE A 204 -5.90 38.11 0.43
N TYR A 205 -5.85 39.25 -0.25
CA TYR A 205 -4.70 39.65 -1.06
C TYR A 205 -3.92 40.72 -0.31
N THR A 206 -2.67 40.44 0.04
CA THR A 206 -1.73 41.38 0.66
C THR A 206 -0.75 41.86 -0.40
N TRP A 207 -0.68 43.17 -0.62
CA TRP A 207 0.34 43.79 -1.45
C TRP A 207 1.65 43.92 -0.68
N ALA A 208 2.78 43.95 -1.40
CA ALA A 208 4.11 44.10 -0.82
C ALA A 208 4.27 45.39 0.02
N ASN A 209 3.48 46.42 -0.28
CA ASN A 209 3.45 47.67 0.49
C ASN A 209 2.63 47.59 1.80
N GLY A 210 2.11 46.41 2.16
CA GLY A 210 1.35 46.18 3.38
C GLY A 210 -0.17 46.42 3.26
N ASN A 211 -0.65 46.98 2.15
CA ASN A 211 -2.09 47.06 1.88
C ASN A 211 -2.68 45.65 1.78
N LYS A 212 -3.97 45.50 2.10
CA LYS A 212 -4.72 44.25 2.00
C LYS A 212 -6.08 44.46 1.36
N TYR A 213 -6.57 43.42 0.70
CA TYR A 213 -7.95 43.28 0.26
C TYR A 213 -8.51 42.00 0.86
N GLU A 214 -9.63 42.09 1.56
CA GLU A 214 -10.36 40.95 2.11
C GLU A 214 -11.74 40.91 1.44
N GLY A 215 -12.05 39.85 0.69
CA GLY A 215 -13.32 39.79 -0.01
C GLY A 215 -13.44 38.62 -0.99
N ASP A 216 -14.41 38.74 -1.90
CA ASP A 216 -14.68 37.70 -2.88
C ASP A 216 -13.73 37.77 -4.08
N PHE A 217 -13.45 36.60 -4.64
CA PHE A 217 -12.67 36.38 -5.83
C PHE A 217 -13.43 35.47 -6.79
N LEU A 218 -13.27 35.74 -8.09
CA LEU A 218 -13.70 34.84 -9.15
C LEU A 218 -12.72 34.94 -10.31
N GLU A 219 -12.27 33.80 -10.83
CA GLU A 219 -11.31 33.72 -11.94
C GLU A 219 -10.08 34.62 -11.72
N GLY A 220 -9.57 34.62 -10.49
CA GLY A 220 -8.40 35.43 -10.14
C GLY A 220 -8.66 36.90 -9.87
N LYS A 221 -9.87 37.42 -10.11
CA LYS A 221 -10.21 38.84 -9.97
C LYS A 221 -11.00 39.09 -8.70
N ARG A 222 -10.76 40.24 -8.06
CA ARG A 222 -11.59 40.73 -6.94
C ARG A 222 -12.99 41.01 -7.46
N THR A 223 -13.99 40.48 -6.79
CA THR A 223 -15.41 40.65 -7.12
C THR A 223 -16.22 40.78 -5.83
N GLY A 224 -17.52 41.06 -5.93
CA GLY A 224 -18.41 41.04 -4.77
C GLY A 224 -18.12 42.15 -3.75
N ARG A 225 -18.55 41.94 -2.51
CA ARG A 225 -18.24 42.83 -1.39
C ARG A 225 -16.83 42.55 -0.88
N GLY A 226 -16.07 43.60 -0.62
CA GLY A 226 -14.73 43.48 -0.05
C GLY A 226 -14.31 44.71 0.73
N ILE A 227 -13.21 44.55 1.47
CA ILE A 227 -12.62 45.57 2.33
C ILE A 227 -11.18 45.79 1.88
N LEU A 228 -10.85 47.02 1.48
CA LEU A 228 -9.47 47.45 1.33
C LEU A 228 -8.96 47.95 2.68
N ILE A 229 -7.83 47.44 3.13
CA ILE A 229 -7.17 47.82 4.37
C ILE A 229 -5.82 48.37 3.96
N SER A 230 -5.58 49.66 4.16
CA SER A 230 -4.27 50.24 3.89
C SER A 230 -3.23 49.81 4.94
N ALA A 231 -1.95 50.00 4.66
CA ALA A 231 -0.86 49.62 5.56
C ALA A 231 -0.96 50.24 6.97
N ASN A 232 -1.61 51.40 7.11
CA ASN A 232 -1.86 52.05 8.40
C ASN A 232 -3.15 51.56 9.11
N GLY A 233 -3.86 50.59 8.53
CA GLY A 233 -5.08 50.01 9.10
C GLY A 233 -6.39 50.68 8.67
N LYS A 234 -6.37 51.79 7.91
CA LYS A 234 -7.62 52.41 7.41
C LYS A 234 -8.37 51.44 6.50
N LYS A 235 -9.64 51.19 6.82
CA LYS A 235 -10.55 50.30 6.10
C LYS A 235 -11.46 51.08 5.15
N GLN A 236 -11.64 50.58 3.94
CA GLN A 236 -12.61 51.05 2.96
C GLN A 236 -13.40 49.85 2.45
N GLU A 237 -14.68 49.79 2.81
CA GLU A 237 -15.60 48.78 2.29
C GLU A 237 -16.18 49.23 0.95
N GLY A 238 -16.38 48.27 0.05
CA GLY A 238 -17.08 48.54 -1.19
C GLY A 238 -17.32 47.31 -2.04
N TYR A 239 -17.90 47.56 -3.21
CA TYR A 239 -18.24 46.52 -4.18
C TYR A 239 -17.26 46.51 -5.35
N PHE A 240 -16.76 45.32 -5.71
CA PHE A 240 -15.76 45.12 -6.75
C PHE A 240 -16.34 44.35 -7.92
N VAL A 241 -15.98 44.73 -9.14
CA VAL A 241 -16.24 43.94 -10.35
C VAL A 241 -14.98 43.95 -11.20
N ASN A 242 -14.52 42.77 -11.62
CA ASN A 242 -13.31 42.60 -12.42
C ASN A 242 -12.08 43.31 -11.84
N GLY A 243 -11.95 43.35 -10.52
CA GLY A 243 -10.84 43.99 -9.84
C GLY A 243 -10.97 45.50 -9.62
N LYS A 244 -12.04 46.15 -10.08
CA LYS A 244 -12.29 47.60 -9.91
C LYS A 244 -13.34 47.84 -8.83
N LEU A 245 -13.06 48.79 -7.93
CA LEU A 245 -14.03 49.28 -6.95
C LEU A 245 -15.09 50.13 -7.69
N ILE A 246 -16.37 49.85 -7.46
CA ILE A 246 -17.48 50.51 -8.16
C ILE A 246 -18.25 51.48 -7.25
N LYS A 247 -18.43 51.16 -5.96
CA LYS A 247 -19.10 52.05 -4.99
C LYS A 247 -18.61 51.80 -3.55
N ASP A 248 -18.58 52.88 -2.75
CA ASP A 248 -18.28 52.87 -1.32
C ASP A 248 -19.55 52.50 -0.53
N GLY A 249 -19.65 51.26 -0.06
CA GLY A 249 -20.53 50.66 0.98
C GLY A 249 -21.92 51.20 1.41
N LYS A 250 -22.39 52.38 1.00
CA LYS A 250 -23.66 53.00 1.41
C LYS A 250 -24.73 52.73 0.36
N GLY A 251 -25.69 51.86 0.70
CA GLY A 251 -26.98 51.78 0.02
C GLY A 251 -27.21 50.65 -0.99
N LEU A 252 -26.56 49.49 -0.87
CA LEU A 252 -26.89 48.33 -1.71
C LEU A 252 -27.04 47.06 -0.86
N GLY A 253 -28.29 46.63 -0.66
CA GLY A 253 -28.66 45.32 -0.13
C GLY A 253 -28.54 44.24 -1.21
N ILE A 254 -27.32 43.98 -1.68
CA ILE A 254 -27.08 42.98 -2.72
C ILE A 254 -26.10 41.94 -2.19
N ASP A 255 -26.60 40.74 -1.95
CA ASP A 255 -25.82 39.57 -1.54
C ASP A 255 -24.70 39.26 -2.54
N SER A 256 -23.57 38.81 -2.02
CA SER A 256 -22.26 38.58 -2.69
C SER A 256 -22.28 37.64 -3.91
N VAL A 257 -23.44 37.07 -4.22
CA VAL A 257 -23.70 36.10 -5.29
C VAL A 257 -24.41 36.74 -6.49
N ALA A 258 -25.11 37.86 -6.29
CA ALA A 258 -26.05 38.42 -7.27
C ALA A 258 -25.41 39.24 -8.41
N LEU A 259 -24.07 39.29 -8.49
CA LEU A 259 -23.33 39.94 -9.59
C LEU A 259 -22.68 38.95 -10.56
N LEU A 260 -22.94 37.66 -10.37
CA LEU A 260 -22.73 36.63 -11.37
C LEU A 260 -24.01 36.45 -12.18
N SER A 261 -23.89 36.25 -13.49
CA SER A 261 -25.02 35.76 -14.25
C SER A 261 -25.44 34.40 -13.64
N PRO A 262 -26.74 34.02 -13.69
CA PRO A 262 -27.20 32.73 -13.19
C PRO A 262 -26.35 31.56 -13.70
N GLU A 263 -25.86 31.63 -14.95
CA GLU A 263 -24.99 30.64 -15.56
C GLU A 263 -23.63 30.54 -14.86
N ALA A 264 -23.02 31.67 -14.50
CA ALA A 264 -21.73 31.69 -13.82
C ALA A 264 -21.82 31.15 -12.39
N LEU A 265 -22.96 31.33 -11.72
CA LEU A 265 -23.21 30.75 -10.40
C LEU A 265 -23.37 29.22 -10.46
N ILE A 266 -24.16 28.73 -11.41
CA ILE A 266 -24.33 27.29 -11.66
C ILE A 266 -22.99 26.64 -11.99
N ALA A 267 -22.17 27.30 -12.83
CA ALA A 267 -20.85 26.81 -13.18
C ALA A 267 -19.91 26.73 -11.97
N TYR A 268 -19.94 27.73 -11.07
CA TYR A 268 -19.17 27.74 -9.84
C TYR A 268 -19.56 26.58 -8.90
N ASP A 269 -20.85 26.43 -8.62
CA ASP A 269 -21.35 25.37 -7.72
C ASP A 269 -21.06 23.98 -8.27
N LYS A 270 -21.22 23.77 -9.58
CA LYS A 270 -20.85 22.53 -10.25
C LYS A 270 -19.37 22.20 -10.04
N LYS A 271 -18.50 23.20 -10.18
CA LYS A 271 -17.05 23.03 -10.02
C LYS A 271 -16.67 22.69 -8.56
N GLN A 272 -17.36 23.28 -7.59
CA GLN A 272 -17.19 22.93 -6.17
C GLN A 272 -17.61 21.48 -5.88
N GLN A 273 -18.75 21.04 -6.42
CA GLN A 273 -19.22 19.66 -6.25
C GLN A 273 -18.27 18.64 -6.90
N GLU A 274 -17.73 18.95 -8.09
CA GLU A 274 -16.73 18.12 -8.77
C GLU A 274 -15.45 17.97 -7.94
N ILE A 275 -15.00 19.04 -7.27
CA ILE A 275 -13.86 18.98 -6.35
C ILE A 275 -14.15 18.09 -5.15
N VAL A 276 -15.32 18.21 -4.53
CA VAL A 276 -15.71 17.36 -3.39
C VAL A 276 -15.73 15.89 -3.80
N ARG A 277 -16.29 15.59 -4.97
CA ARG A 277 -16.28 14.23 -5.55
C ARG A 277 -14.86 13.73 -5.80
N ALA A 278 -14.01 14.55 -6.41
CA ALA A 278 -12.62 14.21 -6.70
C ALA A 278 -11.80 13.96 -5.41
N LYS A 279 -11.99 14.77 -4.37
CA LYS A 279 -11.37 14.57 -3.04
C LYS A 279 -11.75 13.22 -2.44
N ARG A 280 -13.05 12.86 -2.47
CA ARG A 280 -13.54 11.57 -1.95
C ARG A 280 -12.95 10.39 -2.73
N GLU A 281 -12.87 10.50 -4.04
CA GLU A 281 -12.29 9.45 -4.87
C GLU A 281 -10.78 9.29 -4.63
N GLU A 282 -10.06 10.40 -4.47
CA GLU A 282 -8.63 10.40 -4.17
C GLU A 282 -8.35 9.80 -2.78
N GLN A 283 -9.17 10.10 -1.76
CA GLN A 283 -9.11 9.44 -0.46
C GLN A 283 -9.30 7.93 -0.57
N ARG A 284 -10.25 7.46 -1.39
CA ARG A 284 -10.45 6.03 -1.65
C ARG A 284 -9.21 5.40 -2.30
N ARG A 285 -8.64 6.06 -3.30
CA ARG A 285 -7.40 5.58 -3.96
C ARG A 285 -6.22 5.55 -2.99
N ALA A 286 -6.07 6.57 -2.15
CA ALA A 286 -5.03 6.63 -1.13
C ALA A 286 -5.16 5.49 -0.11
N SER A 287 -6.38 5.17 0.34
CA SER A 287 -6.65 4.04 1.23
C SER A 287 -6.25 2.69 0.60
N ASN A 288 -6.63 2.46 -0.67
CA ASN A 288 -6.23 1.26 -1.41
C ASN A 288 -4.70 1.15 -1.53
N LEU A 289 -4.04 2.29 -1.72
CA LEU A 289 -2.58 2.36 -1.86
C LEU A 289 -1.88 2.01 -0.54
N GLU A 290 -2.46 2.42 0.59
CA GLU A 290 -1.95 2.11 1.92
C GLU A 290 -2.11 0.62 2.25
N PHE A 291 -3.21 0.00 1.82
CA PHE A 291 -3.38 -1.46 1.90
C PHE A 291 -2.29 -2.20 1.11
N GLU A 292 -1.99 -1.74 -0.11
CA GLU A 292 -0.97 -2.36 -0.94
C GLU A 292 0.44 -2.12 -0.39
N LYS A 293 0.74 -0.96 0.22
CA LYS A 293 2.01 -0.74 0.94
C LYS A 293 2.19 -1.77 2.05
N LYS A 294 1.15 -2.01 2.86
CA LYS A 294 1.20 -3.01 3.94
C LYS A 294 1.43 -4.41 3.38
N ARG A 295 0.78 -4.77 2.28
CA ARG A 295 1.00 -6.05 1.59
C ARG A 295 2.43 -6.20 1.10
N ILE A 296 2.99 -5.16 0.48
CA ILE A 296 4.38 -5.18 0.00
C ILE A 296 5.38 -5.22 1.16
N ALA A 297 5.11 -4.52 2.25
CA ALA A 297 5.94 -4.58 3.45
C ALA A 297 6.00 -6.00 4.03
N LYS A 298 4.87 -6.74 4.04
CA LYS A 298 4.84 -8.14 4.44
C LYS A 298 5.70 -9.04 3.52
N ILE A 299 5.63 -8.83 2.21
CA ILE A 299 6.47 -9.58 1.24
C ILE A 299 7.96 -9.33 1.53
N LYS A 300 8.35 -8.07 1.75
CA LYS A 300 9.73 -7.72 2.12
C LYS A 300 10.16 -8.32 3.46
N ALA A 301 9.28 -8.30 4.46
CA ALA A 301 9.57 -8.86 5.79
C ALA A 301 9.78 -10.38 5.75
N ALA A 302 8.94 -11.10 5.00
CA ALA A 302 9.07 -12.54 4.79
C ALA A 302 10.42 -12.96 4.17
N GLN A 303 11.13 -12.03 3.50
CA GLN A 303 12.41 -12.28 2.85
C GLN A 303 13.63 -11.90 3.68
N ILE A 304 13.48 -10.98 4.65
CA ILE A 304 14.56 -10.59 5.57
C ILE A 304 14.78 -11.66 6.66
N GLY A 305 13.93 -12.68 6.68
CA GLY A 305 13.96 -13.74 7.67
C GLY A 305 13.16 -13.30 8.88
N ASP A 306 11.89 -13.69 8.92
CA ASP A 306 11.30 -14.04 10.20
C ASP A 306 12.08 -15.24 10.72
N ARG A 307 13.11 -14.87 11.49
CA ARG A 307 13.98 -15.69 12.33
C ARG A 307 13.11 -16.70 13.07
N ILE A 308 13.25 -17.99 12.76
CA ILE A 308 12.84 -19.03 13.71
C ILE A 308 13.79 -18.88 14.91
N ARG A 309 13.30 -18.28 16.00
CA ARG A 309 14.05 -18.20 17.26
C ARG A 309 13.67 -19.41 18.10
N PHE A 310 14.64 -20.27 18.40
CA PHE A 310 14.47 -21.34 19.39
C PHE A 310 14.87 -20.80 20.77
N LYS A 311 14.05 -21.05 21.80
CA LYS A 311 14.35 -20.68 23.20
C LYS A 311 14.59 -21.97 23.98
N GLN A 312 15.80 -22.17 24.48
CA GLN A 312 16.12 -23.27 25.40
C GLN A 312 16.48 -22.67 26.76
N ARG A 313 15.80 -23.12 27.83
CA ARG A 313 16.08 -22.76 29.23
C ARG A 313 16.32 -21.26 29.48
N GLY A 314 15.48 -20.41 28.89
CA GLY A 314 15.45 -18.98 29.20
C GLY A 314 16.47 -18.09 28.49
N LYS A 315 17.40 -18.62 27.67
CA LYS A 315 18.32 -17.80 26.85
C LYS A 315 18.00 -17.93 25.35
N PHE A 316 18.06 -16.80 24.64
CA PHE A 316 17.93 -16.75 23.18
C PHE A 316 19.28 -17.14 22.55
N ILE A 317 19.27 -18.09 21.61
CA ILE A 317 20.46 -18.44 20.85
C ILE A 317 20.37 -17.70 19.50
N GLU A 318 21.26 -16.73 19.29
CA GLU A 318 21.36 -15.96 18.06
C GLU A 318 22.54 -16.49 17.23
N GLN A 319 22.37 -17.65 16.59
CA GLN A 319 23.31 -18.11 15.56
C GLN A 319 22.55 -18.61 14.32
N ASN A 320 23.00 -18.13 13.16
CA ASN A 320 22.48 -18.51 11.85
C ASN A 320 22.65 -20.01 11.61
N PRO A 321 21.58 -20.81 11.41
CA PRO A 321 21.74 -22.17 10.91
C PRO A 321 22.29 -22.12 9.49
N ARG A 322 23.38 -22.85 9.24
CA ARG A 322 23.90 -23.08 7.88
C ARG A 322 23.16 -24.28 7.26
N PRO A 323 22.55 -24.14 6.07
CA PRO A 323 22.03 -25.29 5.35
C PRO A 323 23.19 -26.08 4.72
N LEU A 324 23.20 -27.39 4.92
CA LEU A 324 23.97 -28.35 4.12
C LEU A 324 22.95 -29.20 3.36
N GLU A 325 23.10 -29.32 2.04
CA GLU A 325 22.15 -30.02 1.16
C GLU A 325 22.85 -31.25 0.56
N ASN A 326 22.21 -32.41 0.69
CA ASN A 326 22.61 -33.70 0.14
C ASN A 326 21.83 -34.01 -1.15
N GLU A 327 22.46 -34.73 -2.08
CA GLU A 327 22.21 -34.77 -3.54
C GLU A 327 20.84 -35.31 -4.03
N LYS A 328 19.84 -35.55 -3.16
CA LYS A 328 18.55 -36.16 -3.55
C LYS A 328 17.28 -35.37 -3.19
N ASN A 329 17.39 -34.08 -2.90
CA ASN A 329 16.30 -33.10 -3.07
C ASN A 329 14.95 -33.35 -2.35
N GLU A 330 14.90 -34.05 -1.22
CA GLU A 330 13.63 -34.29 -0.49
C GLU A 330 13.51 -33.68 0.92
N TYR A 331 14.56 -33.03 1.47
CA TYR A 331 14.48 -32.44 2.82
C TYR A 331 15.29 -31.15 2.95
N THR A 332 14.77 -30.14 3.66
CA THR A 332 15.58 -29.00 4.15
C THR A 332 15.83 -29.20 5.64
N THR A 333 17.08 -29.47 6.03
CA THR A 333 17.49 -29.72 7.41
C THR A 333 17.90 -28.42 8.09
N TYR A 334 17.29 -28.09 9.23
CA TYR A 334 17.67 -26.93 10.05
C TYR A 334 18.24 -27.43 11.38
N TYR A 335 19.46 -27.00 11.72
CA TYR A 335 20.09 -27.32 13.00
C TYR A 335 19.86 -26.18 13.99
N SER A 336 19.28 -26.51 15.15
CA SER A 336 19.67 -25.86 16.41
C SER A 336 20.28 -26.94 17.30
N THR A 337 21.08 -26.56 18.28
CA THR A 337 22.06 -27.41 18.97
C THR A 337 21.59 -28.74 19.55
N ASN A 338 20.28 -29.08 19.59
CA ASN A 338 19.81 -30.42 19.99
C ASN A 338 18.52 -30.93 19.29
N VAL A 339 17.94 -30.26 18.30
CA VAL A 339 16.72 -30.75 17.62
C VAL A 339 16.78 -30.49 16.11
N ILE A 340 16.38 -31.49 15.32
CA ILE A 340 16.28 -31.43 13.86
C ILE A 340 14.80 -31.59 13.45
N ALA A 341 14.28 -30.64 12.69
CA ALA A 341 12.93 -30.73 12.10
C ALA A 341 13.01 -30.76 10.57
N TYR A 342 12.19 -31.62 9.98
CA TYR A 342 12.06 -31.83 8.54
C TYR A 342 10.63 -31.57 8.10
N ILE A 343 10.47 -30.83 7.01
CA ILE A 343 9.18 -30.70 6.31
C ILE A 343 9.14 -31.79 5.25
N GLU A 344 8.16 -32.68 5.33
CA GLU A 344 8.11 -33.89 4.50
C GLU A 344 7.13 -33.73 3.32
N ARG A 345 5.95 -33.13 3.55
CA ARG A 345 4.96 -32.91 2.48
C ARG A 345 4.00 -31.77 2.81
N THR A 346 3.63 -31.00 1.80
CA THR A 346 2.60 -29.94 1.87
C THR A 346 1.45 -30.24 0.91
N GLU A 347 0.22 -30.19 1.41
CA GLU A 347 -1.00 -30.48 0.62
C GLU A 347 -2.09 -29.47 1.01
N GLY A 348 -2.41 -28.54 0.10
CA GLY A 348 -3.34 -27.45 0.38
C GLY A 348 -2.88 -26.54 1.53
N ASP A 349 -3.74 -26.32 2.53
CA ASP A 349 -3.44 -25.58 3.75
C ASP A 349 -2.88 -26.46 4.87
N ARG A 350 -2.38 -27.67 4.57
CA ARG A 350 -1.87 -28.60 5.60
C ARG A 350 -0.45 -29.05 5.31
N MET A 351 0.31 -29.25 6.38
CA MET A 351 1.69 -29.75 6.32
C MET A 351 1.89 -30.99 7.20
N GLN A 352 2.78 -31.88 6.74
CA GLN A 352 3.38 -32.96 7.53
C GLN A 352 4.80 -32.60 7.93
N ILE A 353 5.09 -32.66 9.23
CA ILE A 353 6.40 -32.34 9.80
C ILE A 353 6.90 -33.56 10.57
N ARG A 354 8.18 -33.88 10.38
CA ARG A 354 8.90 -34.95 11.08
C ARG A 354 9.98 -34.32 11.95
N ILE A 355 10.03 -34.67 13.23
CA ILE A 355 10.95 -34.03 14.20
C ILE A 355 11.79 -35.11 14.87
N ALA A 356 13.10 -34.91 14.94
CA ALA A 356 14.06 -35.78 15.60
C ALA A 356 14.87 -35.01 16.65
N ASP A 357 15.08 -35.61 17.82
CA ASP A 357 16.12 -35.17 18.75
C ASP A 357 17.48 -35.59 18.17
N VAL A 358 18.50 -34.74 18.28
CA VAL A 358 19.85 -35.05 17.77
C VAL A 358 20.41 -36.30 18.46
N GLN A 359 20.09 -36.54 19.75
CA GLN A 359 20.52 -37.77 20.42
C GLN A 359 19.71 -39.02 20.03
N SER A 360 18.46 -38.86 19.56
CA SER A 360 17.63 -39.98 19.11
C SER A 360 17.86 -40.38 17.65
N SER A 361 18.73 -39.68 16.92
CA SER A 361 19.11 -40.03 15.54
C SER A 361 19.83 -41.40 15.41
N LEU A 362 20.14 -42.04 16.54
CA LEU A 362 20.63 -43.42 16.65
C LEU A 362 19.52 -44.48 16.77
N HIS A 363 18.24 -44.09 16.92
CA HIS A 363 17.11 -45.03 16.99
C HIS A 363 16.08 -44.77 15.88
N ASN A 364 15.83 -45.82 15.09
CA ASN A 364 15.03 -45.80 13.87
C ASN A 364 13.52 -45.63 14.10
N ASN A 365 13.06 -44.40 14.35
CA ASN A 365 11.86 -43.81 13.72
C ASN A 365 11.49 -42.47 14.40
N PRO A 366 11.66 -41.31 13.72
CA PRO A 366 11.16 -40.04 14.25
C PRO A 366 9.63 -39.95 14.17
N PRO A 367 8.96 -39.29 15.13
CA PRO A 367 7.51 -39.06 15.09
C PRO A 367 7.09 -38.22 13.88
N ILE A 368 6.02 -38.65 13.21
CA ILE A 368 5.42 -37.98 12.05
C ILE A 368 4.14 -37.27 12.52
N TYR A 369 4.14 -35.94 12.47
CA TYR A 369 2.98 -35.14 12.80
C TYR A 369 2.21 -34.78 11.53
N LYS A 370 0.95 -35.22 11.47
CA LYS A 370 0.06 -34.99 10.34
C LYS A 370 -1.02 -33.97 10.72
N GLY A 371 -1.21 -32.95 9.88
CA GLY A 371 -2.38 -32.07 9.96
C GLY A 371 -2.16 -30.70 10.57
N VAL A 372 -0.93 -30.16 10.53
CA VAL A 372 -0.70 -28.75 10.91
C VAL A 372 -1.38 -27.86 9.86
N LYS A 373 -2.45 -27.18 10.25
CA LYS A 373 -3.24 -26.31 9.37
C LYS A 373 -2.60 -24.93 9.30
N MET A 374 -2.12 -24.57 8.13
CA MET A 374 -1.50 -23.30 7.80
C MET A 374 -2.56 -22.22 7.69
N THR A 375 -2.55 -21.25 8.62
CA THR A 375 -3.25 -19.98 8.44
C THR A 375 -2.25 -18.90 8.03
N GLU A 376 -2.64 -18.07 7.05
CA GLU A 376 -1.79 -17.05 6.44
C GLU A 376 -1.25 -16.07 7.51
N GLY A 377 0.06 -16.12 7.80
CA GLY A 377 0.72 -15.25 8.79
C GLY A 377 0.94 -15.84 10.20
N SER A 378 0.88 -17.16 10.38
CA SER A 378 1.07 -17.82 11.69
C SER A 378 2.52 -18.27 11.92
N ILE A 379 3.07 -18.04 13.12
CA ILE A 379 4.32 -18.66 13.60
C ILE A 379 3.93 -19.73 14.62
N HIS A 380 4.39 -20.98 14.44
CA HIS A 380 4.09 -22.10 15.33
C HIS A 380 5.28 -22.40 16.24
N TRP A 381 5.04 -22.52 17.54
CA TRP A 381 6.04 -22.93 18.54
C TRP A 381 5.81 -24.39 18.91
N ILE A 382 6.85 -25.22 18.80
CA ILE A 382 6.82 -26.62 19.24
C ILE A 382 7.74 -26.71 20.45
N ASN A 383 7.17 -26.95 21.63
CA ASN A 383 7.94 -27.19 22.84
C ASN A 383 8.30 -28.67 22.93
N ALA A 384 9.48 -28.96 23.47
CA ALA A 384 9.90 -30.28 23.93
C ALA A 384 10.30 -30.15 25.42
N ILE A 385 9.58 -30.80 26.31
CA ILE A 385 9.75 -30.86 27.77
C ILE A 385 9.94 -32.33 28.17
N SER A 386 11.16 -32.86 28.17
CA SER A 386 11.47 -34.24 28.62
C SER A 386 10.39 -34.93 29.49
N ASP A 387 9.91 -36.07 28.99
CA ASP A 387 8.95 -37.02 29.58
C ASP A 387 7.45 -36.88 29.21
N LYS A 388 7.12 -37.65 28.15
CA LYS A 388 5.82 -38.31 27.88
C LYS A 388 4.54 -37.53 28.19
N ARG A 389 4.33 -36.41 27.50
CA ARG A 389 3.12 -36.05 26.70
C ARG A 389 3.27 -34.58 26.25
N TRP A 390 3.39 -34.36 24.93
CA TRP A 390 3.52 -33.03 24.32
C TRP A 390 2.13 -32.47 23.97
N GLU A 391 1.73 -31.35 24.56
CA GLU A 391 0.55 -30.59 24.14
C GLU A 391 0.94 -29.41 23.22
N VAL A 392 0.14 -29.21 22.17
CA VAL A 392 0.24 -28.05 21.28
C VAL A 392 -0.35 -26.83 21.99
N ILE A 393 0.50 -25.95 22.51
CA ILE A 393 0.05 -24.66 23.06
C ILE A 393 -0.11 -23.68 21.89
N ALA A 394 -1.28 -23.73 21.24
CA ALA A 394 -1.69 -22.71 20.29
C ALA A 394 -2.23 -21.50 21.05
N ASP A 395 -1.33 -20.62 21.51
CA ASP A 395 -1.77 -19.39 22.17
C ASP A 395 -2.27 -18.36 21.15
N ARG A 396 -3.45 -17.81 21.43
CA ARG A 396 -4.35 -17.16 20.47
C ARG A 396 -4.00 -15.69 20.25
N GLU A 397 -3.38 -15.36 19.12
CA GLU A 397 -3.68 -14.11 18.43
C GLU A 397 -3.81 -14.33 16.92
N GLN A 398 -5.05 -14.56 16.50
CA GLN A 398 -5.44 -14.83 15.12
C GLN A 398 -5.28 -13.55 14.27
N TRP A 399 -4.40 -13.56 13.27
CA TRP A 399 -4.42 -12.54 12.21
C TRP A 399 -5.71 -12.71 11.37
N LYS A 400 -6.75 -11.95 11.72
CA LYS A 400 -8.01 -11.91 10.97
C LYS A 400 -7.80 -11.17 9.64
N ALA A 401 -8.21 -11.76 8.52
CA ALA A 401 -8.21 -11.13 7.19
C ALA A 401 -8.95 -9.77 7.21
N PRO A 402 -8.57 -8.78 6.38
CA PRO A 402 -9.15 -7.43 6.42
C PRO A 402 -10.67 -7.47 6.23
N VAL A 403 -11.37 -6.69 7.06
CA VAL A 403 -12.83 -6.48 6.99
C VAL A 403 -13.08 -5.19 6.24
N PHE A 404 -13.87 -5.24 5.17
CA PHE A 404 -14.21 -4.09 4.34
C PHE A 404 -15.45 -3.39 4.88
N GLU A 405 -15.49 -2.07 4.87
CA GLU A 405 -16.70 -1.29 5.23
C GLU A 405 -17.56 -0.95 4.02
N ALA A 406 -16.97 -0.97 2.83
CA ALA A 406 -17.64 -0.76 1.55
C ALA A 406 -17.03 -1.66 0.49
N VAL A 407 -17.88 -2.27 -0.33
CA VAL A 407 -17.50 -3.19 -1.41
C VAL A 407 -18.30 -2.90 -2.67
N GLU A 408 -17.87 -3.43 -3.82
CA GLU A 408 -18.56 -3.26 -5.10
C GLU A 408 -19.97 -3.86 -5.07
N ILE A 409 -20.13 -5.04 -4.46
CA ILE A 409 -21.42 -5.67 -4.21
C ILE A 409 -21.53 -5.96 -2.73
N ASN A 410 -22.41 -5.26 -2.04
CA ASN A 410 -22.63 -5.45 -0.61
C ASN A 410 -23.20 -6.85 -0.30
N PRO A 411 -22.84 -7.44 0.85
CA PRO A 411 -23.46 -8.68 1.28
C PRO A 411 -24.97 -8.46 1.47
N SER A 412 -25.76 -9.48 1.17
CA SER A 412 -27.22 -9.41 1.26
C SER A 412 -27.81 -10.73 1.74
N PRO A 413 -28.95 -10.72 2.46
CA PRO A 413 -29.67 -11.94 2.77
C PRO A 413 -30.10 -12.63 1.48
N LYS A 414 -30.06 -13.97 1.46
CA LYS A 414 -30.40 -14.77 0.26
C LYS A 414 -31.78 -14.44 -0.33
N LYS A 415 -32.76 -14.14 0.52
CA LYS A 415 -34.14 -13.82 0.13
C LYS A 415 -34.42 -12.30 0.07
N GLY A 416 -33.38 -11.47 0.14
CA GLY A 416 -33.52 -10.01 0.17
C GLY A 416 -33.77 -9.45 1.58
N MET A 417 -33.61 -8.12 1.71
CA MET A 417 -33.68 -7.42 3.00
C MET A 417 -35.10 -7.37 3.59
N ASP A 418 -36.14 -7.34 2.77
CA ASP A 418 -37.53 -7.24 3.26
C ASP A 418 -37.98 -8.54 3.92
N ALA A 419 -37.72 -9.68 3.27
CA ALA A 419 -37.97 -11.00 3.87
C ALA A 419 -37.14 -11.21 5.15
N PHE A 420 -35.90 -10.70 5.17
CA PHE A 420 -35.04 -10.77 6.34
C PHE A 420 -35.54 -9.90 7.50
N ARG A 421 -36.01 -8.67 7.24
CA ARG A 421 -36.62 -7.81 8.26
C ARG A 421 -37.91 -8.42 8.82
N LYS A 422 -38.73 -9.03 7.98
CA LYS A 422 -39.91 -9.79 8.41
C LYS A 422 -39.51 -10.96 9.31
N TRP A 423 -38.53 -11.75 8.89
CA TRP A 423 -38.01 -12.85 9.70
C TRP A 423 -37.48 -12.36 11.07
N ILE A 424 -36.77 -11.23 11.11
CA ILE A 424 -36.35 -10.63 12.38
C ILE A 424 -37.55 -10.32 13.25
N ALA A 425 -38.57 -9.64 12.71
CA ALA A 425 -39.78 -9.30 13.48
C ALA A 425 -40.51 -10.55 14.01
N ASP A 426 -40.60 -11.61 13.21
CA ASP A 426 -41.30 -12.85 13.56
C ASP A 426 -40.51 -13.71 14.57
N ASN A 427 -39.18 -13.57 14.65
CA ASN A 427 -38.31 -14.43 15.46
C ASN A 427 -37.65 -13.70 16.64
N TYR A 428 -37.80 -12.37 16.75
CA TYR A 428 -37.21 -11.60 17.83
C TYR A 428 -37.92 -11.87 19.16
N GLN A 429 -37.19 -12.45 20.10
CA GLN A 429 -37.66 -12.75 21.45
C GLN A 429 -37.46 -11.53 22.35
N TYR A 430 -38.55 -10.82 22.68
CA TYR A 430 -38.51 -9.68 23.59
C TYR A 430 -38.19 -10.13 25.03
N PRO A 431 -37.21 -9.52 25.71
CA PRO A 431 -37.00 -9.73 27.14
C PRO A 431 -38.24 -9.32 27.96
N ALA A 432 -38.58 -10.08 29.00
CA ALA A 432 -39.79 -9.86 29.81
C ALA A 432 -39.82 -8.45 30.44
N GLU A 433 -38.66 -7.95 30.87
CA GLU A 433 -38.53 -6.62 31.44
C GLU A 433 -38.74 -5.52 30.39
N ALA A 434 -38.36 -5.76 29.13
CA ALA A 434 -38.58 -4.83 28.04
C ALA A 434 -40.07 -4.71 27.68
N ILE A 435 -40.82 -5.82 27.77
CA ILE A 435 -42.28 -5.84 27.61
C ILE A 435 -42.95 -5.08 28.76
N LYS A 436 -42.57 -5.39 30.01
CA LYS A 436 -43.11 -4.72 31.20
C LYS A 436 -42.86 -3.20 31.18
N ALA A 437 -41.68 -2.79 30.71
CA ALA A 437 -41.30 -1.38 30.57
C ALA A 437 -41.81 -0.72 29.27
N LYS A 438 -42.57 -1.44 28.42
CA LYS A 438 -43.18 -0.91 27.18
C LYS A 438 -42.17 -0.22 26.26
N VAL A 439 -40.99 -0.82 26.13
CA VAL A 439 -39.84 -0.22 25.45
C VAL A 439 -40.09 -0.07 23.95
N LYS A 440 -39.76 1.10 23.41
CA LYS A 440 -39.84 1.42 21.99
C LYS A 440 -38.57 2.15 21.55
N GLY A 441 -37.94 1.70 20.48
CA GLY A 441 -36.71 2.31 20.01
C GLY A 441 -35.99 1.51 18.93
N THR A 442 -34.75 1.89 18.64
CA THR A 442 -33.91 1.21 17.65
C THR A 442 -32.65 0.67 18.29
N VAL A 443 -32.46 -0.65 18.19
CA VAL A 443 -31.21 -1.32 18.53
C VAL A 443 -30.36 -1.39 17.27
N THR A 444 -29.09 -1.02 17.37
CA THR A 444 -28.15 -1.11 16.24
C THR A 444 -27.21 -2.26 16.49
N VAL A 445 -27.11 -3.20 15.55
CA VAL A 445 -26.18 -4.34 15.65
C VAL A 445 -25.14 -4.26 14.54
N SER A 446 -23.87 -4.44 14.89
CA SER A 446 -22.78 -4.64 13.94
C SER A 446 -22.40 -6.11 13.85
N PHE A 447 -22.07 -6.60 12.67
CA PHE A 447 -21.51 -7.93 12.47
C PHE A 447 -20.62 -7.95 11.23
N VAL A 448 -19.84 -9.01 11.07
CA VAL A 448 -19.03 -9.26 9.88
C VAL A 448 -19.69 -10.37 9.07
N VAL A 449 -19.96 -10.11 7.79
CA VAL A 449 -20.33 -11.14 6.83
C VAL A 449 -19.04 -11.74 6.26
N GLU A 450 -18.81 -13.01 6.55
CA GLU A 450 -17.64 -13.75 6.09
C GLU A 450 -17.70 -14.07 4.59
N ARG A 451 -16.57 -14.51 4.02
CA ARG A 451 -16.47 -14.89 2.59
C ARG A 451 -17.44 -16.00 2.18
N ASN A 452 -17.86 -16.83 3.14
CA ASN A 452 -18.83 -17.91 2.95
C ASN A 452 -20.28 -17.49 3.27
N GLY A 453 -20.51 -16.20 3.58
CA GLY A 453 -21.81 -15.66 3.95
C GLY A 453 -22.19 -15.79 5.43
N GLN A 454 -21.38 -16.43 6.27
CA GLN A 454 -21.67 -16.58 7.69
C GLN A 454 -21.53 -15.24 8.42
N LEU A 455 -22.40 -14.98 9.40
CA LEU A 455 -22.30 -13.81 10.26
C LEU A 455 -21.42 -14.14 11.48
N THR A 456 -20.38 -13.34 11.69
CA THR A 456 -19.44 -13.44 12.82
C THR A 456 -19.27 -12.08 13.49
N ASP A 457 -18.55 -12.05 14.62
CA ASP A 457 -18.23 -10.80 15.35
C ASP A 457 -19.47 -9.92 15.63
N ILE A 458 -20.63 -10.55 15.89
CA ILE A 458 -21.93 -9.91 16.11
C ILE A 458 -21.95 -9.18 17.47
N LYS A 459 -22.22 -7.87 17.46
CA LYS A 459 -22.22 -6.99 18.64
C LYS A 459 -23.31 -5.93 18.55
N ALA A 460 -24.02 -5.69 19.65
CA ALA A 460 -24.90 -4.53 19.75
C ALA A 460 -24.05 -3.26 19.93
N LEU A 461 -24.23 -2.28 19.04
CA LEU A 461 -23.61 -0.96 19.12
C LEU A 461 -24.44 0.01 19.96
N THR A 462 -25.77 -0.07 19.85
CA THR A 462 -26.70 0.69 20.67
C THR A 462 -27.75 -0.24 21.25
N ASP A 463 -27.96 -0.18 22.57
CA ASP A 463 -28.98 -0.92 23.30
C ASP A 463 -29.97 0.09 23.89
N ILE A 464 -31.27 -0.22 23.82
CA ILE A 464 -32.33 0.60 24.42
C ILE A 464 -32.64 0.18 25.87
N GLY A 465 -31.81 -0.71 26.43
CA GLY A 465 -31.91 -1.22 27.79
C GLY A 465 -32.55 -2.60 27.83
N TYR A 466 -32.71 -3.15 29.04
CA TYR A 466 -33.47 -4.39 29.29
C TYR A 466 -32.97 -5.60 28.49
N SER A 467 -31.67 -5.66 28.18
CA SER A 467 -31.04 -6.72 27.38
C SER A 467 -31.55 -6.84 25.93
N THR A 468 -32.17 -5.81 25.37
CA THR A 468 -32.67 -5.86 23.98
C THR A 468 -31.52 -6.01 22.97
N GLY A 469 -30.37 -5.39 23.21
CA GLY A 469 -29.16 -5.60 22.40
C GLY A 469 -28.68 -7.06 22.43
N LYS A 470 -28.71 -7.70 23.60
CA LYS A 470 -28.33 -9.12 23.77
C LYS A 470 -29.30 -10.05 23.05
N ALA A 471 -30.61 -9.78 23.12
CA ALA A 471 -31.63 -10.53 22.39
C ALA A 471 -31.42 -10.42 20.86
N ALA A 472 -31.12 -9.22 20.35
CA ALA A 472 -30.79 -9.00 18.94
C ALA A 472 -29.55 -9.79 18.49
N VAL A 473 -28.48 -9.80 19.30
CA VAL A 473 -27.27 -10.58 19.02
C VAL A 473 -27.57 -12.08 18.99
N ASN A 474 -28.38 -12.59 19.92
CA ASN A 474 -28.74 -14.01 19.98
C ASN A 474 -29.60 -14.45 18.79
N LEU A 475 -30.51 -13.60 18.33
CA LEU A 475 -31.29 -13.84 17.13
C LEU A 475 -30.39 -13.94 15.90
N LEU A 476 -29.47 -12.97 15.72
CA LEU A 476 -28.61 -12.92 14.54
C LEU A 476 -27.59 -14.07 14.44
N LYS A 477 -27.31 -14.78 15.54
CA LYS A 477 -26.52 -16.03 15.52
C LYS A 477 -27.24 -17.19 14.83
N GLN A 478 -28.56 -17.13 14.70
CA GLN A 478 -29.39 -18.18 14.09
C GLN A 478 -29.64 -17.93 12.60
N VAL A 479 -29.10 -16.84 12.06
CA VAL A 479 -29.33 -16.42 10.67
C VAL A 479 -28.61 -17.34 9.71
N ASP A 480 -29.33 -17.77 8.67
CA ASP A 480 -28.76 -18.47 7.53
C ASP A 480 -27.68 -17.64 6.82
N LYS A 481 -26.72 -18.33 6.20
CA LYS A 481 -25.64 -17.67 5.45
C LYS A 481 -26.20 -16.70 4.40
N TRP A 482 -25.68 -15.49 4.38
CA TRP A 482 -25.95 -14.45 3.39
C TRP A 482 -25.22 -14.72 2.08
N ASN A 483 -25.60 -13.99 1.04
CA ASN A 483 -24.72 -13.78 -0.11
C ASN A 483 -23.53 -12.93 0.38
N PRO A 484 -22.28 -13.37 0.16
CA PRO A 484 -21.11 -12.63 0.63
C PRO A 484 -20.92 -11.34 -0.17
N GLY A 485 -20.22 -10.37 0.41
CA GLY A 485 -19.84 -9.16 -0.32
C GLY A 485 -18.73 -9.45 -1.33
N LEU A 486 -18.77 -8.81 -2.49
CA LEU A 486 -17.79 -8.99 -3.57
C LEU A 486 -16.95 -7.74 -3.80
N GLN A 487 -15.65 -7.93 -3.94
CA GLN A 487 -14.69 -6.91 -4.32
C GLN A 487 -13.80 -7.46 -5.43
N GLY A 488 -13.80 -6.85 -6.62
CA GLY A 488 -13.09 -7.38 -7.79
C GLY A 488 -13.58 -8.77 -8.18
N GLY A 489 -14.89 -9.03 -8.04
CA GLY A 489 -15.51 -10.33 -8.33
C GLY A 489 -15.21 -11.46 -7.34
N ARG A 490 -14.52 -11.19 -6.23
CA ARG A 490 -14.16 -12.20 -5.22
C ARG A 490 -14.89 -11.97 -3.88
N PRO A 491 -15.36 -13.03 -3.19
CA PRO A 491 -15.93 -12.92 -1.85
C PRO A 491 -14.91 -12.38 -0.83
N VAL A 492 -15.31 -11.35 -0.08
CA VAL A 492 -14.51 -10.71 0.96
C VAL A 492 -15.28 -10.61 2.28
N ARG A 493 -14.58 -10.34 3.39
CA ARG A 493 -15.20 -10.12 4.71
C ARG A 493 -15.71 -8.68 4.77
N VAL A 494 -16.96 -8.46 5.15
CA VAL A 494 -17.56 -7.12 5.12
C VAL A 494 -18.21 -6.80 6.47
N ALA A 495 -17.86 -5.66 7.05
CA ALA A 495 -18.53 -5.11 8.22
C ALA A 495 -19.90 -4.56 7.81
N TYR A 496 -20.92 -4.94 8.55
CA TYR A 496 -22.29 -4.54 8.28
C TYR A 496 -22.94 -4.00 9.57
N THR A 497 -23.68 -2.91 9.45
CA THR A 497 -24.43 -2.30 10.55
C THR A 497 -25.91 -2.34 10.22
N LEU A 498 -26.70 -2.94 11.11
CA LEU A 498 -28.13 -3.17 10.94
C LEU A 498 -28.93 -2.50 12.07
N PRO A 499 -29.74 -1.47 11.77
CA PRO A 499 -30.73 -0.95 12.71
C PRO A 499 -31.97 -1.85 12.75
N ILE A 500 -32.37 -2.26 13.95
CA ILE A 500 -33.57 -3.06 14.25
C ILE A 500 -34.52 -2.20 15.09
N ARG A 501 -35.68 -1.87 14.52
CA ARG A 501 -36.73 -1.16 15.25
C ARG A 501 -37.52 -2.14 16.10
N LEU A 502 -37.64 -1.85 17.38
CA LEU A 502 -38.35 -2.64 18.36
C LEU A 502 -39.52 -1.84 18.92
N ASP A 503 -40.64 -2.52 19.12
CA ASP A 503 -41.84 -1.97 19.74
C ASP A 503 -42.46 -3.05 20.62
N ALA A 504 -42.06 -3.06 21.90
CA ALA A 504 -42.54 -4.02 22.87
C ALA A 504 -43.99 -3.74 23.32
N THR A 505 -44.57 -2.57 22.95
CA THR A 505 -45.96 -2.22 23.30
C THR A 505 -47.00 -3.07 22.59
N LEU A 506 -46.59 -3.71 21.49
CA LEU A 506 -47.44 -4.58 20.65
C LEU A 506 -47.40 -6.03 21.12
N GLN A 507 -46.56 -6.36 22.11
CA GLN A 507 -46.46 -7.69 22.71
C GLN A 507 -47.49 -7.77 23.85
N LYS A 508 -48.32 -8.82 23.84
CA LYS A 508 -49.40 -9.04 24.84
C LYS A 508 -48.88 -9.73 26.09
#